data_AF-A0A920VCC8-F1
#
_entry.id   AF-A0A920VCC8-F1
#
_cell.length_a   1.000
_cell.length_b   1.000
_cell.length_c   1.000
_cell.angle_alpha   90.00
_cell.angle_beta   90.00
_cell.angle_gamma   90.00
#
_symmetry.space_group_name_H-M   'P 1'
#
loop_
_entity.id
_entity.type
_entity.pdbx_description
1 polymer ?
#
loop_
_entity_poly.entity_id
_entity_poly.type
_entity_poly.pdbx_seq_one_letter_code
_entity_poly.pdbx_strand_id
1 'polypeptide(L)'
;MVLWTCALSLTTNAKHQIAATVLFVFVGTYGNLVVAPVSVPGYQGSLLFFVITLACILGWMTQMGVSSDGAHFRVRKSTHLVYYFVLIWLEKVIYLASLLVLADLLNQTILLGEPIMPFVAELIGSPELARGVADGTLSIEQRYEMLWLYAYLFVGLWAVALPFRILSNSGEYGWIMDGTAGAWYQVWIMQRINQDLRLALVERWHQLSLRYHSEHRVGDSIFRIYQDSAQVTAVVGKLLDIASTLFGYVTSAYLLSLFSPILGVVCIAILIPTLAVGYWAMPRMRTWALVSRAATSDMTSRVQESMNSIQVIKAYGAEERTQQKFEDDSVVLFKPHFGCGP
;
A
#
# COMPACT_ATOMS: atom_id res chain seq x y z
N MET A 1 -20.73 -3.91 -17.62
CA MET A 1 -19.65 -3.32 -18.45
C MET A 1 -20.14 -2.15 -19.32
N VAL A 2 -21.23 -2.28 -20.08
CA VAL A 2 -21.78 -1.19 -20.93
C VAL A 2 -22.33 0.01 -20.13
N LEU A 3 -23.06 -0.25 -19.04
CA LEU A 3 -23.53 0.79 -18.11
C LEU A 3 -22.38 1.52 -17.38
N TRP A 4 -21.24 0.83 -17.18
CA TRP A 4 -20.06 1.34 -16.48
C TRP A 4 -19.32 2.40 -17.31
N THR A 5 -19.12 2.15 -18.61
CA THR A 5 -18.56 3.15 -19.53
C THR A 5 -19.51 4.32 -19.82
N CYS A 6 -20.83 4.06 -19.83
CA CYS A 6 -21.84 5.11 -20.02
C CYS A 6 -21.93 6.05 -18.80
N ALA A 7 -21.84 5.53 -17.58
CA ALA A 7 -21.85 6.35 -16.36
C ALA A 7 -20.57 7.18 -16.18
N LEU A 8 -19.41 6.60 -16.56
CA LEU A 8 -18.13 7.32 -16.58
C LEU A 8 -18.08 8.40 -17.67
N SER A 9 -18.67 8.18 -18.85
CA SER A 9 -18.71 9.19 -19.92
C SER A 9 -19.63 10.38 -19.64
N LEU A 10 -20.59 10.25 -18.70
CA LEU A 10 -21.56 11.30 -18.36
C LEU A 10 -21.02 12.34 -17.37
N THR A 11 -19.89 12.07 -16.70
CA THR A 11 -19.32 12.99 -15.70
C THR A 11 -18.07 13.68 -16.26
N THR A 12 -18.16 14.97 -16.59
CA THR A 12 -17.03 15.75 -17.14
C THR A 12 -15.94 16.08 -16.10
N ASN A 13 -16.23 15.87 -14.81
CA ASN A 13 -15.36 16.27 -13.72
C ASN A 13 -14.57 15.08 -13.17
N ALA A 14 -13.24 15.11 -13.35
CA ALA A 14 -12.33 14.01 -13.01
C ALA A 14 -12.44 13.54 -11.54
N LYS A 15 -12.73 14.44 -10.60
CA LYS A 15 -12.92 14.07 -9.18
C LYS A 15 -14.16 13.21 -8.95
N HIS A 16 -15.25 13.53 -9.64
CA HIS A 16 -16.52 12.79 -9.53
C HIS A 16 -16.43 11.44 -10.24
N GLN A 17 -15.71 11.36 -11.35
CA GLN A 17 -15.38 10.09 -12.00
C GLN A 17 -14.60 9.17 -11.06
N ILE A 18 -13.55 9.68 -10.41
CA ILE A 18 -12.74 8.87 -9.48
C ILE A 18 -13.61 8.40 -8.29
N ALA A 19 -14.35 9.30 -7.65
CA ALA A 19 -15.18 8.97 -6.49
C ALA A 19 -16.30 7.96 -6.82
N ALA A 20 -17.05 8.18 -7.91
CA ALA A 20 -18.11 7.27 -8.34
C ALA A 20 -17.57 5.87 -8.66
N THR A 21 -16.36 5.80 -9.19
CA THR A 21 -15.81 4.52 -9.60
C THR A 21 -15.12 3.78 -8.46
N VAL A 22 -14.51 4.48 -7.49
CA VAL A 22 -14.08 3.87 -6.22
C VAL A 22 -15.28 3.29 -5.47
N LEU A 23 -16.37 4.05 -5.36
CA LEU A 23 -17.62 3.60 -4.75
C LEU A 23 -18.18 2.35 -5.47
N PHE A 24 -18.19 2.36 -6.81
CA PHE A 24 -18.69 1.23 -7.60
C PHE A 24 -17.80 -0.02 -7.51
N VAL A 25 -16.47 0.13 -7.49
CA VAL A 25 -15.57 -1.01 -7.25
C VAL A 25 -15.85 -1.57 -5.87
N PHE A 26 -15.99 -0.74 -4.83
CA PHE A 26 -16.31 -1.23 -3.49
C PHE A 26 -17.67 -1.94 -3.43
N VAL A 27 -18.73 -1.29 -3.92
CA VAL A 27 -20.10 -1.82 -3.86
C VAL A 27 -20.29 -3.04 -4.78
N GLY A 28 -19.73 -3.01 -5.99
CA GLY A 28 -19.83 -4.11 -6.96
C GLY A 28 -18.99 -5.32 -6.59
N THR A 29 -17.81 -5.09 -6.03
CA THR A 29 -17.00 -6.17 -5.45
C THR A 29 -17.70 -6.77 -4.23
N TYR A 30 -18.28 -5.94 -3.37
CA TYR A 30 -19.04 -6.41 -2.22
C TYR A 30 -20.25 -7.26 -2.60
N GLY A 31 -21.10 -6.74 -3.49
CA GLY A 31 -22.30 -7.47 -3.94
C GLY A 31 -21.96 -8.83 -4.56
N ASN A 32 -20.87 -8.92 -5.33
CA ASN A 32 -20.53 -10.14 -6.06
C ASN A 32 -19.68 -11.14 -5.28
N LEU A 33 -18.73 -10.71 -4.44
CA LEU A 33 -17.87 -11.64 -3.68
C LEU A 33 -18.51 -12.12 -2.37
N VAL A 34 -19.46 -11.36 -1.82
CA VAL A 34 -20.01 -11.63 -0.48
C VAL A 34 -21.48 -12.01 -0.53
N VAL A 35 -22.32 -11.23 -1.21
CA VAL A 35 -23.78 -11.47 -1.20
C VAL A 35 -24.14 -12.61 -2.15
N ALA A 36 -23.43 -12.74 -3.26
CA ALA A 36 -23.76 -13.69 -4.31
C ALA A 36 -23.52 -15.17 -3.93
N PRO A 37 -22.43 -15.55 -3.22
CA PRO A 37 -22.27 -16.93 -2.73
C PRO A 37 -23.34 -17.34 -1.70
N VAL A 38 -23.87 -16.37 -0.95
CA VAL A 38 -24.90 -16.61 0.08
C VAL A 38 -26.31 -16.71 -0.53
N SER A 39 -26.56 -16.05 -1.66
CA SER A 39 -27.89 -15.98 -2.29
C SER A 39 -28.12 -16.96 -3.44
N VAL A 40 -27.06 -17.47 -4.07
CA VAL A 40 -27.14 -18.45 -5.16
C VAL A 40 -26.34 -19.70 -4.77
N PRO A 41 -27.00 -20.80 -4.37
CA PRO A 41 -26.32 -22.05 -4.07
C PRO A 41 -25.69 -22.65 -5.33
N GLY A 42 -24.42 -23.06 -5.25
CA GLY A 42 -23.74 -23.83 -6.30
C GLY A 42 -22.49 -23.18 -6.90
N TYR A 43 -21.50 -24.04 -7.18
CA TYR A 43 -20.17 -23.66 -7.70
C TYR A 43 -20.21 -22.80 -8.98
N GLN A 44 -21.15 -23.07 -9.88
CA GLN A 44 -21.28 -22.32 -11.15
C GLN A 44 -21.72 -20.86 -10.94
N GLY A 45 -22.55 -20.59 -9.93
CA GLY A 45 -22.97 -19.23 -9.57
C GLY A 45 -21.79 -18.42 -9.06
N SER A 46 -21.09 -18.94 -8.06
CA SER A 46 -19.89 -18.31 -7.48
C SER A 46 -18.79 -18.03 -8.53
N LEU A 47 -18.58 -18.94 -9.48
CA LEU A 47 -17.59 -18.76 -10.56
C LEU A 47 -18.02 -17.62 -11.52
N LEU A 48 -19.30 -17.53 -11.87
CA LEU A 48 -19.83 -16.47 -12.70
C LEU A 48 -19.70 -15.09 -12.02
N PHE A 49 -19.99 -14.99 -10.72
CA PHE A 49 -19.83 -13.74 -9.96
C PHE A 49 -18.36 -13.33 -9.79
N PHE A 50 -17.47 -14.29 -9.60
CA PHE A 50 -16.02 -14.04 -9.61
C PHE A 50 -15.58 -13.45 -10.96
N VAL A 51 -16.03 -14.03 -12.08
CA VAL A 51 -15.74 -13.52 -13.43
C VAL A 51 -16.31 -12.12 -13.65
N ILE A 52 -17.52 -11.83 -13.17
CA ILE A 52 -18.12 -10.48 -13.27
C ILE A 52 -17.31 -9.46 -12.45
N THR A 53 -16.87 -9.84 -11.25
CA THR A 53 -16.04 -8.98 -10.39
C THR A 53 -14.70 -8.69 -11.04
N LEU A 54 -14.05 -9.72 -11.56
CA LEU A 54 -12.82 -9.60 -12.33
C LEU A 54 -13.03 -8.68 -13.54
N ALA A 55 -14.13 -8.82 -14.27
CA ALA A 55 -14.47 -7.96 -15.41
C ALA A 55 -14.74 -6.50 -15.01
N CYS A 56 -15.33 -6.24 -13.83
CA CYS A 56 -15.52 -4.88 -13.30
C CYS A 56 -14.19 -4.22 -12.92
N ILE A 57 -13.27 -4.98 -12.31
CA ILE A 57 -11.93 -4.51 -11.97
C ILE A 57 -11.10 -4.26 -13.24
N LEU A 58 -11.12 -5.22 -14.18
CA LEU A 58 -10.45 -5.12 -15.46
C LEU A 58 -11.07 -4.08 -16.40
N GLY A 59 -12.33 -3.68 -16.15
CA GLY A 59 -13.02 -2.64 -16.92
C GLY A 59 -12.19 -1.37 -17.02
N TRP A 60 -11.55 -0.95 -15.93
CA TRP A 60 -10.67 0.23 -15.87
C TRP A 60 -9.47 0.17 -16.80
N MET A 61 -9.04 -1.05 -17.15
CA MET A 61 -7.95 -1.27 -18.11
C MET A 61 -8.41 -0.99 -19.55
N THR A 62 -9.70 -0.78 -19.78
CA THR A 62 -10.31 -0.64 -21.10
C THR A 62 -10.95 0.75 -21.25
N GLN A 63 -10.61 1.45 -22.33
CA GLN A 63 -11.34 2.62 -22.81
C GLN A 63 -12.25 2.16 -23.94
N MET A 64 -13.55 2.42 -23.80
CA MET A 64 -14.50 2.29 -24.90
C MET A 64 -14.84 3.70 -25.38
N GLY A 65 -14.46 4.01 -26.62
CA GLY A 65 -14.87 5.22 -27.30
C GLY A 65 -15.90 4.84 -28.36
N VAL A 66 -17.05 5.50 -28.37
CA VAL A 66 -18.04 5.34 -29.44
C VAL A 66 -17.81 6.52 -30.39
N SER A 67 -17.34 6.22 -31.61
CA SER A 67 -17.23 7.18 -32.71
C SER A 67 -18.33 6.90 -33.73
N SER A 68 -18.55 7.80 -34.70
CA SER A 68 -19.49 7.60 -35.80
C SER A 68 -19.18 6.36 -36.66
N ASP A 69 -17.94 5.87 -36.62
CA ASP A 69 -17.46 4.65 -37.33
C ASP A 69 -17.51 3.35 -36.49
N GLY A 70 -18.03 3.40 -35.27
CA GLY A 70 -18.22 2.22 -34.42
C GLY A 70 -17.58 2.34 -33.03
N ALA A 71 -17.64 1.23 -32.27
CA ALA A 71 -17.05 1.14 -30.94
C ALA A 71 -15.56 0.78 -31.04
N HIS A 72 -14.69 1.69 -30.59
CA HIS A 72 -13.26 1.45 -30.49
C HIS A 72 -12.90 0.99 -29.08
N PHE A 73 -12.23 -0.16 -29.00
CA PHE A 73 -11.72 -0.73 -27.76
C PHE A 73 -10.20 -0.48 -27.64
N ARG A 74 -9.77 0.24 -26.61
CA ARG A 74 -8.34 0.51 -26.36
C ARG A 74 -7.95 0.12 -24.93
N VAL A 75 -6.93 -0.71 -24.78
CA VAL A 75 -6.36 -1.04 -23.46
C VAL A 75 -5.43 0.10 -22.99
N ARG A 76 -5.64 0.62 -21.77
CA ARG A 76 -4.85 1.70 -21.15
C ARG A 76 -3.46 1.21 -20.71
N LYS A 77 -2.56 0.92 -21.66
CA LYS A 77 -1.22 0.37 -21.37
C LYS A 77 -0.34 1.25 -20.46
N SER A 78 -0.60 2.56 -20.37
CA SER A 78 0.24 3.50 -19.61
C SER A 78 -0.13 3.66 -18.12
N THR A 79 -1.18 2.99 -17.61
CA THR A 79 -1.68 3.24 -16.24
C THR A 79 -1.10 2.26 -15.22
N HIS A 80 0.23 2.12 -15.20
CA HIS A 80 0.94 1.15 -14.36
C HIS A 80 0.68 1.33 -12.85
N LEU A 81 0.49 2.57 -12.41
CA LEU A 81 0.16 2.91 -11.03
C LEU A 81 -1.16 2.28 -10.57
N VAL A 82 -2.18 2.28 -11.43
CA VAL A 82 -3.48 1.67 -11.11
C VAL A 82 -3.35 0.14 -11.04
N TYR A 83 -2.57 -0.46 -11.96
CA TYR A 83 -2.33 -1.90 -11.93
C TYR A 83 -1.64 -2.35 -10.65
N TYR A 84 -0.68 -1.57 -10.18
CA TYR A 84 -0.01 -1.82 -8.91
C TYR A 84 -0.98 -1.83 -7.72
N PHE A 85 -1.89 -0.85 -7.63
CA PHE A 85 -2.90 -0.84 -6.55
C PHE A 85 -3.92 -1.96 -6.65
N VAL A 86 -4.35 -2.31 -7.85
CA VAL A 86 -5.26 -3.45 -8.05
C VAL A 86 -4.60 -4.75 -7.61
N LEU A 87 -3.31 -4.95 -7.91
CA LEU A 87 -2.55 -6.11 -7.48
C LEU A 87 -2.42 -6.19 -5.96
N ILE A 88 -2.05 -5.08 -5.30
CA ILE A 88 -2.00 -4.99 -3.84
C ILE A 88 -3.36 -5.33 -3.24
N TRP A 89 -4.43 -4.76 -3.79
CA TRP A 89 -5.76 -5.00 -3.26
C TRP A 89 -6.22 -6.45 -3.40
N LEU A 90 -6.03 -7.05 -4.58
CA LEU A 90 -6.33 -8.46 -4.82
C LEU A 90 -5.56 -9.36 -3.85
N GLU A 91 -4.27 -9.09 -3.66
CA GLU A 91 -3.44 -9.81 -2.69
C GLU A 91 -4.01 -9.71 -1.27
N LYS A 92 -4.43 -8.52 -0.82
CA LYS A 92 -5.00 -8.33 0.52
C LYS A 92 -6.33 -9.05 0.72
N VAL A 93 -7.18 -9.11 -0.31
CA VAL A 93 -8.43 -9.89 -0.27
C VAL A 93 -8.14 -11.38 -0.19
N ILE A 94 -7.24 -11.88 -1.05
CA ILE A 94 -6.84 -13.30 -1.06
C ILE A 94 -6.23 -13.69 0.28
N TYR A 95 -5.34 -12.85 0.82
CA TYR A 95 -4.68 -13.07 2.10
C TYR A 95 -5.68 -13.16 3.26
N LEU A 96 -6.62 -12.22 3.34
CA LEU A 96 -7.60 -12.22 4.42
C LEU A 96 -8.54 -13.44 4.34
N ALA A 97 -9.02 -13.77 3.14
CA ALA A 97 -9.84 -14.96 2.92
C ALA A 97 -9.09 -16.24 3.33
N SER A 98 -7.81 -16.33 2.94
CA SER A 98 -6.94 -17.45 3.30
C SER A 98 -6.73 -17.55 4.81
N LEU A 99 -6.45 -16.41 5.47
CA LEU A 99 -6.24 -16.33 6.91
C LEU A 99 -7.48 -16.79 7.68
N LEU A 100 -8.67 -16.42 7.21
CA LEU A 100 -9.91 -16.78 7.87
C LEU A 100 -10.20 -18.28 7.77
N VAL A 101 -10.05 -18.88 6.59
CA VAL A 101 -10.23 -20.33 6.39
C VAL A 101 -9.25 -21.11 7.26
N LEU A 102 -7.99 -20.69 7.31
CA LEU A 102 -6.98 -21.33 8.14
C LEU A 102 -7.24 -21.14 9.64
N ALA A 103 -7.63 -19.94 10.07
CA ALA A 103 -7.94 -19.66 11.47
C ALA A 103 -9.13 -20.48 11.97
N ASP A 104 -10.16 -20.65 11.14
CA ASP A 104 -11.33 -21.48 11.44
C ASP A 104 -10.93 -22.96 11.63
N LEU A 105 -10.22 -23.54 10.65
CA LEU A 105 -9.72 -24.92 10.71
C LEU A 105 -8.82 -25.16 11.93
N LEU A 106 -7.93 -24.22 12.23
CA LEU A 106 -7.02 -24.34 13.36
C LEU A 106 -7.77 -24.27 14.68
N ASN A 107 -8.62 -23.25 14.87
CA ASN A 107 -9.24 -22.98 16.15
C ASN A 107 -10.44 -23.90 16.43
N GLN A 108 -11.41 -23.99 15.51
CA GLN A 108 -12.62 -24.77 15.75
C GLN A 108 -12.36 -26.26 15.58
N THR A 109 -11.68 -26.66 14.51
CA THR A 109 -11.59 -28.09 14.13
C THR A 109 -10.45 -28.82 14.83
N ILE A 110 -9.25 -28.24 14.82
CA ILE A 110 -8.05 -28.89 15.37
C ILE A 110 -7.98 -28.72 16.89
N LEU A 111 -8.19 -27.51 17.41
CA LEU A 111 -8.09 -27.23 18.85
C LEU A 111 -9.36 -27.62 19.62
N LEU A 112 -10.53 -27.19 19.15
CA LEU A 112 -11.80 -27.39 19.88
C LEU A 112 -12.54 -28.67 19.47
N GLY A 113 -12.24 -29.24 18.30
CA GLY A 113 -12.91 -30.44 17.78
C GLY A 113 -14.35 -30.21 17.32
N GLU A 114 -14.71 -28.96 17.05
CA GLU A 114 -16.02 -28.55 16.53
C GLU A 114 -16.06 -28.68 14.99
N PRO A 115 -17.25 -28.95 14.41
CA PRO A 115 -17.41 -29.04 12.97
C PRO A 115 -17.08 -27.72 12.27
N ILE A 116 -16.50 -27.81 11.07
CA ILE A 116 -16.12 -26.63 10.27
C ILE A 116 -17.34 -25.84 9.80
N MET A 117 -17.12 -24.56 9.53
CA MET A 117 -18.16 -23.68 8.99
C MET A 117 -18.73 -24.24 7.67
N PRO A 118 -20.06 -24.21 7.44
CA PRO A 118 -20.70 -24.78 6.25
C PRO A 118 -20.12 -24.30 4.92
N PHE A 119 -19.75 -23.02 4.86
CA PHE A 119 -19.10 -22.42 3.69
C PHE A 119 -17.72 -23.04 3.39
N VAL A 120 -16.92 -23.30 4.43
CA VAL A 120 -15.58 -23.89 4.31
C VAL A 120 -15.69 -25.36 3.89
N ALA A 121 -16.67 -26.08 4.44
CA ALA A 121 -16.96 -27.47 4.07
C ALA A 121 -17.37 -27.62 2.59
N GLU A 122 -18.21 -26.70 2.10
CA GLU A 122 -18.61 -26.67 0.70
C GLU A 122 -17.44 -26.30 -0.22
N LEU A 123 -16.59 -25.36 0.21
CA LEU A 123 -15.40 -24.94 -0.54
C LEU A 123 -14.35 -26.06 -0.69
N ILE A 124 -14.22 -26.91 0.33
CA ILE A 124 -13.27 -28.03 0.35
C ILE A 124 -13.89 -29.30 -0.29
N GLY A 125 -15.18 -29.28 -0.61
CA GLY A 125 -15.89 -30.42 -1.21
C GLY A 125 -16.20 -31.54 -0.21
N SER A 126 -16.20 -31.22 1.09
CA SER A 126 -16.42 -32.15 2.20
C SER A 126 -17.56 -31.68 3.10
N PRO A 127 -18.82 -31.63 2.59
CA PRO A 127 -19.98 -31.11 3.33
C PRO A 127 -20.32 -31.92 4.59
N GLU A 128 -19.80 -33.15 4.69
CA GLU A 128 -19.95 -34.03 5.85
C GLU A 128 -19.24 -33.48 7.10
N LEU A 129 -18.15 -32.71 6.93
CA LEU A 129 -17.40 -32.12 8.04
C LEU A 129 -18.09 -30.92 8.70
N ALA A 130 -19.08 -30.32 8.03
CA ALA A 130 -19.95 -29.28 8.61
C ALA A 130 -21.16 -29.85 9.35
N ARG A 131 -21.58 -31.07 9.02
CA ARG A 131 -22.65 -31.77 9.74
C ARG A 131 -21.98 -32.58 10.84
N GLY A 132 -21.80 -31.95 12.01
CA GLY A 132 -21.22 -32.62 13.17
C GLY A 132 -21.76 -34.05 13.32
N VAL A 133 -20.86 -35.02 13.53
CA VAL A 133 -21.23 -36.39 13.92
C VAL A 133 -22.11 -36.31 15.16
N ALA A 134 -23.00 -37.29 15.36
CA ALA A 134 -24.14 -37.31 16.30
C ALA A 134 -23.93 -36.77 17.75
N ASP A 135 -22.67 -36.59 18.21
CA ASP A 135 -22.30 -36.06 19.53
C ASP A 135 -21.74 -34.61 19.52
N GLY A 136 -21.73 -33.92 18.36
CA GLY A 136 -21.28 -32.52 18.27
C GLY A 136 -19.76 -32.30 18.33
N THR A 137 -18.95 -33.37 18.36
CA THR A 137 -17.47 -33.29 18.34
C THR A 137 -16.86 -34.31 17.37
N LEU A 138 -15.77 -33.90 16.71
CA LEU A 138 -14.99 -34.75 15.78
C LEU A 138 -14.18 -35.81 16.55
N SER A 139 -14.08 -37.01 15.96
CA SER A 139 -13.24 -38.09 16.51
C SER A 139 -11.75 -37.73 16.44
N ILE A 140 -10.92 -38.36 17.27
CA ILE A 140 -9.47 -38.09 17.32
C ILE A 140 -8.80 -38.38 15.97
N GLU A 141 -9.19 -39.46 15.30
CA GLU A 141 -8.67 -39.82 13.97
C GLU A 141 -9.04 -38.77 12.92
N GLN A 142 -10.29 -38.29 12.92
CA GLN A 142 -10.73 -37.22 12.03
C GLN A 142 -9.96 -35.91 12.28
N ARG A 143 -9.64 -35.58 13.53
CA ARG A 143 -8.81 -34.39 13.85
C ARG A 143 -7.39 -34.49 13.29
N TYR A 144 -6.79 -35.69 13.29
CA TYR A 144 -5.49 -35.92 12.67
C TYR A 144 -5.51 -35.78 11.14
N GLU A 145 -6.59 -36.18 10.48
CA GLU A 145 -6.76 -35.93 9.04
C GLU A 145 -6.92 -34.42 8.74
N MET A 146 -7.60 -33.68 9.61
CA MET A 146 -7.75 -32.23 9.48
C MET A 146 -6.42 -31.47 9.61
N LEU A 147 -5.45 -32.00 10.38
CA LEU A 147 -4.10 -31.43 10.47
C LEU A 147 -3.38 -31.45 9.11
N TRP A 148 -3.49 -32.56 8.37
CA TRP A 148 -2.90 -32.67 7.04
C TRP A 148 -3.64 -31.82 6.02
N LEU A 149 -4.98 -31.79 6.07
CA LEU A 149 -5.78 -30.88 5.26
C LEU A 149 -5.38 -29.42 5.49
N TYR A 150 -5.21 -29.01 6.75
CA TYR A 150 -4.72 -27.69 7.13
C TYR A 150 -3.32 -27.43 6.54
N ALA A 151 -2.39 -28.39 6.64
CA ALA A 151 -1.06 -28.25 6.05
C ALA A 151 -1.10 -28.09 4.51
N TYR A 152 -1.91 -28.90 3.82
CA TYR A 152 -2.07 -28.81 2.36
C TYR A 152 -2.72 -27.49 1.94
N LEU A 153 -3.78 -27.05 2.63
CA LEU A 153 -4.41 -25.75 2.37
C LEU A 153 -3.45 -24.60 2.66
N PHE A 154 -2.69 -24.67 3.75
CA PHE A 154 -1.70 -23.67 4.09
C PHE A 154 -0.66 -23.53 2.97
N VAL A 155 -0.06 -24.65 2.52
CA VAL A 155 0.93 -24.66 1.43
C VAL A 155 0.31 -24.24 0.10
N GLY A 156 -0.90 -24.72 -0.23
CA GLY A 156 -1.61 -24.40 -1.46
C GLY A 156 -1.97 -22.92 -1.56
N LEU A 157 -2.59 -22.36 -0.52
CA LEU A 157 -2.91 -20.94 -0.44
C LEU A 157 -1.65 -20.08 -0.44
N TRP A 158 -0.60 -20.51 0.24
CA TRP A 158 0.70 -19.84 0.21
C TRP A 158 1.30 -19.82 -1.21
N ALA A 159 1.23 -20.93 -1.95
CA ALA A 159 1.73 -21.03 -3.33
C ALA A 159 0.89 -20.20 -4.31
N VAL A 160 -0.44 -20.17 -4.15
CA VAL A 160 -1.33 -19.33 -4.98
C VAL A 160 -1.10 -17.83 -4.72
N ALA A 161 -0.84 -17.45 -3.46
CA ALA A 161 -0.56 -16.07 -3.10
C ALA A 161 0.86 -15.61 -3.50
N LEU A 162 1.79 -16.55 -3.70
CA LEU A 162 3.20 -16.27 -4.01
C LEU A 162 3.41 -15.35 -5.23
N PRO A 163 2.81 -15.56 -6.42
CA PRO A 163 3.00 -14.64 -7.55
C PRO A 163 2.48 -13.23 -7.27
N PHE A 164 1.38 -13.10 -6.52
CA PHE A 164 0.86 -11.80 -6.12
C PHE A 164 1.80 -11.10 -5.14
N ARG A 165 2.33 -11.85 -4.17
CA ARG A 165 3.33 -11.37 -3.19
C ARG A 165 4.67 -10.98 -3.81
N ILE A 166 5.11 -11.66 -4.86
CA ILE A 166 6.32 -11.28 -5.60
C ILE A 166 6.08 -9.98 -6.37
N LEU A 167 4.87 -9.76 -6.86
CA LEU A 167 4.54 -8.61 -7.69
C LEU A 167 4.04 -7.39 -6.87
N SER A 168 3.72 -7.58 -5.60
CA SER A 168 3.35 -6.51 -4.67
C SER A 168 4.49 -6.24 -3.67
N ASN A 169 4.64 -4.99 -3.24
CA ASN A 169 5.55 -4.64 -2.15
C ASN A 169 4.80 -4.68 -0.80
N SER A 170 4.13 -5.78 -0.49
CA SER A 170 3.42 -5.90 0.79
C SER A 170 4.44 -6.25 1.90
N GLY A 171 4.74 -5.25 2.75
CA GLY A 171 5.78 -5.35 3.79
C GLY A 171 5.57 -6.42 4.89
N GLU A 172 4.57 -7.29 4.78
CA GLU A 172 4.30 -8.37 5.75
C GLU A 172 5.42 -9.42 5.80
N TYR A 173 6.21 -9.57 4.72
CA TYR A 173 7.39 -10.44 4.68
C TYR A 173 8.65 -9.71 4.19
N GLY A 174 8.72 -8.38 4.39
CA GLY A 174 9.86 -7.57 3.97
C GLY A 174 11.20 -8.11 4.48
N TRP A 175 11.21 -8.79 5.63
CA TRP A 175 12.40 -9.42 6.20
C TRP A 175 12.95 -10.62 5.40
N ILE A 176 12.18 -11.24 4.51
CA ILE A 176 12.64 -12.33 3.61
C ILE A 176 12.74 -11.84 2.15
N MET A 177 11.94 -10.83 1.77
CA MET A 177 11.57 -10.54 0.38
C MET A 177 11.76 -9.07 -0.03
N ASP A 178 12.68 -8.34 0.61
CA ASP A 178 12.98 -6.90 0.36
C ASP A 178 13.54 -6.59 -1.06
N GLY A 179 13.64 -7.59 -1.95
CA GLY A 179 14.14 -7.46 -3.33
C GLY A 179 13.17 -7.97 -4.41
N THR A 180 11.89 -8.13 -4.09
CA THR A 180 10.87 -8.71 -4.99
C THR A 180 10.48 -7.80 -6.16
N ALA A 181 9.97 -8.42 -7.24
CA ALA A 181 9.56 -7.72 -8.46
C ALA A 181 8.57 -6.57 -8.22
N GLY A 182 7.77 -6.62 -7.15
CA GLY A 182 6.86 -5.56 -6.75
C GLY A 182 7.55 -4.30 -6.29
N ALA A 183 8.63 -4.40 -5.51
CA ALA A 183 9.45 -3.26 -5.12
C ALA A 183 10.12 -2.62 -6.35
N TRP A 184 10.66 -3.44 -7.24
CA TRP A 184 11.21 -2.97 -8.53
C TRP A 184 10.16 -2.25 -9.37
N TYR A 185 8.96 -2.82 -9.47
CA TYR A 185 7.87 -2.24 -10.23
C TYR A 185 7.39 -0.91 -9.63
N GLN A 186 7.28 -0.82 -8.30
CA GLN A 186 6.96 0.43 -7.61
C GLN A 186 8.00 1.52 -7.87
N VAL A 187 9.30 1.19 -7.71
CA VAL A 187 10.40 2.13 -7.99
C VAL A 187 10.37 2.57 -9.45
N TRP A 188 10.16 1.64 -10.37
CA TRP A 188 10.08 1.95 -11.79
C TRP A 188 8.91 2.89 -12.12
N ILE A 189 7.72 2.66 -11.54
CA ILE A 189 6.55 3.55 -11.71
C ILE A 189 6.88 4.95 -11.19
N MET A 190 7.44 5.05 -9.98
CA MET A 190 7.76 6.35 -9.38
C MET A 190 8.83 7.09 -10.17
N GLN A 191 9.85 6.38 -10.65
CA GLN A 191 10.91 6.97 -11.47
C GLN A 191 10.38 7.44 -12.83
N ARG A 192 9.43 6.71 -13.42
CA ARG A 192 8.76 7.13 -14.66
C ARG A 192 7.94 8.40 -14.44
N ILE A 193 7.16 8.46 -13.36
CA ILE A 193 6.39 9.67 -13.00
C ILE A 193 7.35 10.86 -12.78
N ASN A 194 8.47 10.64 -12.11
CA ASN A 194 9.48 11.67 -11.90
C ASN A 194 10.09 12.17 -13.22
N GLN A 195 10.42 11.26 -14.12
CA GLN A 195 10.99 11.58 -15.42
C GLN A 195 10.00 12.37 -16.29
N ASP A 196 8.72 11.96 -16.31
CA ASP A 196 7.66 12.66 -17.04
C ASP A 196 7.47 14.08 -16.48
N LEU A 197 7.53 14.25 -15.16
CA LEU A 197 7.50 15.57 -14.50
C LEU A 197 8.71 16.43 -14.91
N ARG A 198 9.92 15.86 -14.93
CA ARG A 198 11.14 16.57 -15.34
C ARG A 198 11.07 17.03 -16.79
N LEU A 199 10.57 16.18 -17.69
CA LEU A 199 10.36 16.55 -19.10
C LEU A 199 9.37 17.70 -19.23
N ALA A 200 8.24 17.65 -18.53
CA ALA A 200 7.24 18.72 -18.54
C ALA A 200 7.79 20.04 -17.95
N LEU A 201 8.61 19.97 -16.90
CA LEU A 201 9.26 21.15 -16.32
C LEU A 201 10.29 21.76 -17.27
N VAL A 202 11.08 20.95 -17.97
CA VAL A 202 12.06 21.42 -18.98
C VAL A 202 11.35 22.03 -20.18
N GLU A 203 10.29 21.39 -20.68
CA GLU A 203 9.46 21.94 -21.76
C GLU A 203 8.90 23.31 -21.38
N ARG A 204 8.36 23.44 -20.17
CA ARG A 204 7.86 24.72 -19.67
C ARG A 204 8.98 25.74 -19.52
N TRP A 205 10.15 25.32 -19.06
CA TRP A 205 11.32 26.19 -18.91
C TRP A 205 11.80 26.77 -20.24
N HIS A 206 11.80 25.99 -21.33
CA HIS A 206 12.13 26.49 -22.68
C HIS A 206 11.14 27.54 -23.21
N GLN A 207 9.89 27.52 -22.73
CA GLN A 207 8.85 28.47 -23.14
C GLN A 207 8.85 29.78 -22.33
N LEU A 208 9.75 29.92 -21.35
CA LEU A 208 9.83 31.12 -20.51
C LEU A 208 10.44 32.30 -21.30
N SER A 209 10.07 33.51 -20.89
CA SER A 209 10.57 34.74 -21.55
C SER A 209 12.08 34.93 -21.35
N LEU A 210 12.75 35.59 -22.30
CA LEU A 210 14.15 36.01 -22.16
C LEU A 210 14.42 36.79 -20.87
N ARG A 211 13.46 37.62 -20.43
CA ARG A 211 13.54 38.34 -19.16
C ARG A 211 13.69 37.40 -17.96
N TYR A 212 12.93 36.30 -17.93
CA TYR A 212 13.05 35.30 -16.88
C TYR A 212 14.45 34.68 -16.86
N HIS A 213 14.99 34.33 -18.05
CA HIS A 213 16.33 33.77 -18.17
C HIS A 213 17.46 34.75 -17.82
N SER A 214 17.26 36.06 -17.97
CA SER A 214 18.23 37.06 -17.52
C SER A 214 18.18 37.33 -16.01
N GLU A 215 16.99 37.20 -15.40
CA GLU A 215 16.78 37.50 -13.97
C GLU A 215 17.07 36.30 -13.04
N HIS A 216 17.08 35.06 -13.57
CA HIS A 216 17.24 33.84 -12.77
C HIS A 216 18.50 33.05 -13.13
N ARG A 217 19.19 32.52 -12.12
CA ARG A 217 20.37 31.67 -12.34
C ARG A 217 19.94 30.32 -12.94
N VAL A 218 20.67 29.87 -13.96
CA VAL A 218 20.47 28.56 -14.58
C VAL A 218 20.62 27.43 -13.55
N GLY A 219 21.57 27.56 -12.62
CA GLY A 219 21.79 26.59 -11.53
C GLY A 219 20.56 26.38 -10.64
N ASP A 220 19.83 27.45 -10.31
CA ASP A 220 18.61 27.36 -9.49
C ASP A 220 17.49 26.63 -10.24
N SER A 221 17.40 26.85 -11.55
CA SER A 221 16.44 26.14 -12.41
C SER A 221 16.77 24.63 -12.47
N ILE A 222 18.06 24.28 -12.63
CA ILE A 222 18.52 22.88 -12.61
C ILE A 222 18.21 22.22 -11.26
N PHE A 223 18.48 22.91 -10.14
CA PHE A 223 18.20 22.38 -8.81
C PHE A 223 16.71 22.09 -8.63
N ARG A 224 15.83 23.03 -9.00
CA ARG A 224 14.37 22.83 -8.94
C ARG A 224 13.90 21.68 -9.83
N ILE A 225 14.41 21.59 -11.06
CA ILE A 225 14.05 20.51 -11.98
C ILE A 225 14.54 19.15 -11.46
N TYR A 226 15.71 19.07 -10.84
CA TYR A 226 16.30 17.80 -10.42
C TYR A 226 15.89 17.38 -9.00
N GLN A 227 16.13 18.22 -8.00
CA GLN A 227 15.93 17.93 -6.58
C GLN A 227 14.47 18.12 -6.15
N ASP A 228 13.86 19.26 -6.47
CA ASP A 228 12.49 19.52 -6.02
C ASP A 228 11.48 18.58 -6.70
N SER A 229 11.67 18.25 -7.98
CA SER A 229 10.82 17.26 -8.66
C SER A 229 10.89 15.86 -8.01
N ALA A 230 12.08 15.43 -7.57
CA ALA A 230 12.28 14.19 -6.85
C ALA A 230 11.57 14.20 -5.49
N GLN A 231 11.69 15.31 -4.74
CA GLN A 231 10.99 15.47 -3.47
C GLN A 231 9.47 15.47 -3.63
N VAL A 232 8.94 16.17 -4.63
CA VAL A 232 7.50 16.16 -4.94
C VAL A 232 7.02 14.75 -5.23
N THR A 233 7.76 13.99 -6.04
CA THR A 233 7.39 12.62 -6.40
C THR A 233 7.46 11.69 -5.18
N ALA A 234 8.45 11.87 -4.31
CA ALA A 234 8.57 11.12 -3.05
C ALA A 234 7.38 11.37 -2.11
N VAL A 235 6.95 12.63 -1.97
CA VAL A 235 5.75 12.99 -1.17
C VAL A 235 4.49 12.35 -1.76
N VAL A 236 4.32 12.39 -3.09
CA VAL A 236 3.21 11.72 -3.76
C VAL A 236 3.25 10.20 -3.51
N GLY A 237 4.42 9.57 -3.61
CA GLY A 237 4.60 8.15 -3.27
C GLY A 237 4.16 7.84 -1.83
N LYS A 238 4.53 8.67 -0.86
CA LYS A 238 4.08 8.50 0.54
C LYS A 238 2.57 8.67 0.73
N LEU A 239 1.95 9.63 0.05
CA LEU A 239 0.50 9.81 0.10
C LEU A 239 -0.23 8.59 -0.48
N LEU A 240 0.31 8.03 -1.55
CA LEU A 240 -0.20 6.81 -2.18
C LEU A 240 -0.05 5.57 -1.29
N ASP A 241 1.09 5.44 -0.60
CA ASP A 241 1.28 4.37 0.40
C ASP A 241 0.23 4.49 1.52
N ILE A 242 0.05 5.69 2.09
CA ILE A 242 -0.96 5.95 3.14
C ILE A 242 -2.37 5.60 2.66
N ALA A 243 -2.74 6.05 1.45
CA ALA A 243 -4.04 5.74 0.87
C ALA A 243 -4.26 4.23 0.71
N SER A 244 -3.23 3.50 0.30
CA SER A 244 -3.27 2.05 0.13
C SER A 244 -3.40 1.31 1.45
N THR A 245 -2.66 1.74 2.48
CA THR A 245 -2.78 1.19 3.83
C THR A 245 -4.18 1.41 4.40
N LEU A 246 -4.72 2.62 4.27
CA LEU A 246 -6.09 2.93 4.72
C LEU A 246 -7.14 2.10 3.98
N PHE A 247 -7.00 1.99 2.66
CA PHE A 247 -7.91 1.20 1.82
C PHE A 247 -7.86 -0.29 2.18
N GLY A 248 -6.66 -0.85 2.40
CA GLY A 248 -6.48 -2.21 2.90
C GLY A 248 -7.13 -2.41 4.26
N TYR A 249 -6.90 -1.50 5.20
CA TYR A 249 -7.48 -1.55 6.53
C TYR A 249 -9.01 -1.53 6.51
N VAL A 250 -9.61 -0.61 5.75
CA VAL A 250 -11.07 -0.53 5.59
C VAL A 250 -11.62 -1.83 4.99
N THR A 251 -10.96 -2.36 3.96
CA THR A 251 -11.37 -3.62 3.33
C THR A 251 -11.29 -4.78 4.32
N SER A 252 -10.24 -4.85 5.14
CA SER A 252 -10.08 -5.89 6.16
C SER A 252 -11.12 -5.78 7.27
N ALA A 253 -11.31 -4.59 7.84
CA ALA A 253 -12.32 -4.34 8.88
C ALA A 253 -13.73 -4.66 8.36
N TYR A 254 -14.00 -4.30 7.10
CA TYR A 254 -15.24 -4.60 6.44
C TYR A 254 -15.47 -6.09 6.24
N LEU A 255 -14.50 -6.81 5.68
CA LEU A 255 -14.60 -8.25 5.48
C LEU A 255 -14.78 -9.00 6.80
N LEU A 256 -14.07 -8.60 7.87
CA LEU A 256 -14.24 -9.16 9.21
C LEU A 256 -15.64 -8.92 9.78
N SER A 257 -16.24 -7.75 9.52
CA SER A 257 -17.60 -7.43 9.98
C SER A 257 -18.67 -8.37 9.43
N LEU A 258 -18.42 -8.99 8.28
CA LEU A 258 -19.34 -9.95 7.65
C LEU A 258 -19.37 -11.29 8.38
N PHE A 259 -18.25 -11.70 8.98
CA PHE A 259 -18.18 -12.92 9.78
C PHE A 259 -18.76 -12.69 11.17
N SER A 260 -18.35 -11.60 11.81
CA SER A 260 -18.90 -11.19 13.10
C SER A 260 -18.95 -9.66 13.15
N PRO A 261 -20.14 -9.06 13.29
CA PRO A 261 -20.28 -7.61 13.45
C PRO A 261 -19.45 -7.07 14.63
N ILE A 262 -19.30 -7.87 15.69
CA ILE A 262 -18.52 -7.52 16.88
C ILE A 262 -17.03 -7.38 16.52
N LEU A 263 -16.47 -8.31 15.74
CA LEU A 263 -15.06 -8.24 15.32
C LEU A 263 -14.81 -7.03 14.42
N GLY A 264 -15.73 -6.72 13.51
CA GLY A 264 -15.66 -5.50 12.69
C GLY A 264 -15.64 -4.22 13.52
N VAL A 265 -16.52 -4.13 14.54
CA VAL A 265 -16.55 -2.98 15.46
C VAL A 265 -15.26 -2.89 16.28
N VAL A 266 -14.73 -4.00 16.77
CA VAL A 266 -13.45 -4.02 17.50
C VAL A 266 -12.30 -3.53 16.63
N CYS A 267 -12.22 -3.96 15.35
CA CYS A 267 -11.23 -3.42 14.42
C CYS A 267 -11.35 -1.90 14.29
N ILE A 268 -12.53 -1.38 13.96
CA ILE A 268 -12.75 0.07 13.84
C ILE A 268 -12.41 0.80 15.15
N ALA A 269 -12.73 0.20 16.29
CA ALA A 269 -12.43 0.76 17.61
C ALA A 269 -10.91 0.86 17.86
N ILE A 270 -10.08 -0.01 17.31
CA ILE A 270 -8.60 0.05 17.41
C ILE A 270 -8.02 1.16 16.51
N LEU A 271 -8.69 1.49 15.40
CA LEU A 271 -8.24 2.57 14.51
C LEU A 271 -8.22 3.93 15.23
N ILE A 272 -9.25 4.21 16.04
CA ILE A 272 -9.43 5.49 16.74
C ILE A 272 -8.25 5.84 17.67
N PRO A 273 -7.84 4.98 18.63
CA PRO A 273 -6.71 5.27 19.50
C PRO A 273 -5.40 5.33 18.70
N THR A 274 -5.24 4.54 17.65
CA THR A 274 -4.06 4.59 16.77
C THR A 274 -3.92 5.96 16.10
N LEU A 275 -5.01 6.48 15.54
CA LEU A 275 -5.05 7.82 14.95
C LEU A 275 -4.88 8.92 16.01
N ALA A 276 -5.45 8.75 17.20
CA ALA A 276 -5.31 9.69 18.30
C ALA A 276 -3.85 9.81 18.79
N VAL A 277 -3.17 8.67 18.96
CA VAL A 277 -1.73 8.63 19.28
C VAL A 277 -0.92 9.28 18.18
N GLY A 278 -1.22 8.98 16.91
CA GLY A 278 -0.59 9.62 15.76
C GLY A 278 -0.75 11.15 15.78
N TYR A 279 -1.97 11.63 15.99
CA TYR A 279 -2.28 13.06 16.07
C TYR A 279 -1.57 13.76 17.23
N TRP A 280 -1.51 13.10 18.39
CA TRP A 280 -0.81 13.62 19.58
C TRP A 280 0.71 13.61 19.44
N ALA A 281 1.27 12.62 18.75
CA ALA A 281 2.70 12.50 18.50
C ALA A 281 3.19 13.43 17.39
N MET A 282 2.38 13.67 16.35
CA MET A 282 2.73 14.45 15.16
C MET A 282 3.35 15.84 15.46
N PRO A 283 2.75 16.71 16.30
CA PRO A 283 3.32 18.03 16.58
C PRO A 283 4.66 17.92 17.32
N ARG A 284 4.81 16.96 18.23
CA ARG A 284 6.07 16.71 18.94
C ARG A 284 7.14 16.24 17.96
N MET A 285 6.84 15.23 17.16
CA MET A 285 7.78 14.72 16.14
C MET A 285 8.19 15.83 15.18
N ARG A 286 7.26 16.73 14.81
CA ARG A 286 7.57 17.90 13.98
C ARG A 286 8.55 18.84 14.67
N THR A 287 8.36 19.16 15.96
CA THR A 287 9.29 20.03 16.69
C THR A 287 10.67 19.40 16.80
N TRP A 288 10.76 18.11 17.14
CA TRP A 288 12.04 17.38 17.20
C TRP A 288 12.73 17.33 15.84
N ALA A 289 11.98 17.08 14.77
CA ALA A 289 12.51 17.07 13.40
C ALA A 289 12.98 18.46 12.92
N LEU A 290 12.41 19.54 13.44
CA LEU A 290 12.87 20.90 13.17
C LEU A 290 14.17 21.21 13.93
N VAL A 291 14.22 20.88 15.22
CA VAL A 291 15.42 21.04 16.05
C VAL A 291 16.57 20.22 15.48
N SER A 292 16.32 18.96 15.11
CA SER A 292 17.31 18.11 14.45
C SER A 292 17.81 18.71 13.14
N ARG A 293 16.92 19.25 12.30
CA ARG A 293 17.33 19.89 11.03
C ARG A 293 18.19 21.12 11.26
N ALA A 294 17.87 21.94 12.26
CA ALA A 294 18.68 23.09 12.64
C ALA A 294 20.07 22.65 13.12
N ALA A 295 20.14 21.66 14.02
CA ALA A 295 21.39 21.10 14.51
C ALA A 295 22.27 20.51 13.40
N THR A 296 21.68 19.77 12.45
CA THR A 296 22.40 19.24 11.28
C THR A 296 22.89 20.36 10.36
N SER A 297 22.11 21.45 10.20
CA SER A 297 22.53 22.62 9.42
C SER A 297 23.74 23.30 10.04
N ASP A 298 23.71 23.56 11.36
CA ASP A 298 24.82 24.19 12.08
C ASP A 298 26.09 23.34 12.01
N MET A 299 25.96 22.01 12.18
CA MET A 299 27.09 21.09 12.03
C MET A 299 27.69 21.15 10.63
N THR A 300 26.83 21.13 9.60
CA THR A 300 27.26 21.20 8.20
C THR A 300 27.98 22.52 7.89
N SER A 301 27.48 23.65 8.41
CA SER A 301 28.13 24.95 8.25
C SER A 301 29.51 24.99 8.93
N ARG A 302 29.67 24.41 10.12
CA ARG A 302 30.99 24.34 10.78
C ARG A 302 31.98 23.46 10.03
N VAL A 303 31.53 22.34 9.47
CA VAL A 303 32.37 21.51 8.58
C VAL A 303 32.83 22.32 7.38
N GLN A 304 31.93 23.07 6.73
CA GLN A 304 32.27 23.93 5.59
C GLN A 304 33.28 25.01 5.98
N GLU A 305 33.13 25.66 7.13
CA GLU A 305 34.08 26.65 7.65
C GLU A 305 35.46 26.01 7.89
N SER A 306 35.50 24.87 8.58
CA SER A 306 36.76 24.15 8.85
C SER A 306 37.45 23.69 7.56
N MET A 307 36.70 23.23 6.56
CA MET A 307 37.23 22.84 5.26
C MET A 307 37.78 24.05 4.50
N ASN A 308 37.08 25.18 4.52
CA ASN A 308 37.55 26.43 3.91
C ASN A 308 38.77 27.00 4.63
N SER A 309 38.89 26.82 5.95
CA SER A 309 39.99 27.30 6.77
C SER A 309 41.12 26.28 7.00
N ILE A 310 41.13 25.17 6.27
CA ILE A 310 42.08 24.07 6.50
C ILE A 310 43.55 24.51 6.39
N GLN A 311 43.85 25.45 5.50
CA GLN A 311 45.22 25.98 5.33
C GLN A 311 45.68 26.75 6.59
N VAL A 312 44.77 27.49 7.22
CA VAL A 312 45.05 28.22 8.47
C VAL A 312 45.23 27.22 9.61
N ILE A 313 44.34 26.23 9.72
CA ILE A 313 44.42 25.19 10.76
C ILE A 313 45.76 24.45 10.69
N LYS A 314 46.20 24.10 9.46
CA LYS A 314 47.50 23.45 9.20
C LYS A 314 48.69 24.36 9.50
N ALA A 315 48.61 25.65 9.16
CA ALA A 315 49.68 26.62 9.43
C ALA A 315 49.93 26.82 10.94
N TYR A 316 48.90 26.71 11.77
CA TYR A 316 48.99 26.83 13.22
C TYR A 316 49.15 25.49 13.97
N GLY A 317 49.19 24.35 13.26
CA GLY A 317 49.25 23.01 13.89
C GLY A 317 48.08 22.73 14.83
N ALA A 318 46.91 23.30 14.54
CA ALA A 318 45.75 23.31 15.43
C ALA A 318 44.72 22.21 15.09
N GLU A 319 45.14 21.13 14.41
CA GLU A 319 44.22 20.08 13.96
C GLU A 319 43.52 19.39 15.14
N GLU A 320 44.29 18.97 16.15
CA GLU A 320 43.78 18.22 17.30
C GLU A 320 42.82 19.07 18.15
N ARG A 321 43.16 20.35 18.33
CA ARG A 321 42.29 21.33 19.02
C ARG A 321 40.98 21.58 18.28
N THR A 322 41.03 21.62 16.94
CA THR A 322 39.83 21.81 16.12
C THR A 322 38.96 20.56 16.13
N GLN A 323 39.59 19.39 16.09
CA GLN A 323 38.91 18.10 16.19
C GLN A 323 38.20 17.92 17.53
N GLN A 324 38.87 18.20 18.66
CA GLN A 324 38.24 18.15 19.99
C GLN A 324 37.04 19.09 20.10
N LYS A 325 37.17 20.33 19.60
CA LYS A 325 36.05 21.28 19.59
C LYS A 325 34.86 20.77 18.77
N PHE A 326 35.13 20.11 17.64
CA PHE A 326 34.11 19.51 16.80
C PHE A 326 33.41 18.31 17.47
N GLU A 327 34.16 17.48 18.21
CA GLU A 327 33.63 16.37 19.00
C GLU A 327 32.72 16.87 20.13
N ASP A 328 33.16 17.90 20.86
CA ASP A 328 32.37 18.53 21.93
C ASP A 328 31.05 19.10 21.39
N ASP A 329 31.13 19.83 20.27
CA ASP A 329 29.95 20.39 19.59
C ASP A 329 29.00 19.27 19.10
N SER A 330 29.54 18.18 18.56
CA SER A 330 28.77 17.02 18.10
C SER A 330 27.97 16.38 19.24
N VAL A 331 28.58 16.22 20.42
CA VAL A 331 27.90 15.69 21.62
C VAL A 331 26.78 16.61 22.08
N VAL A 332 26.97 17.93 22.04
CA VAL A 332 25.94 18.92 22.39
C VAL A 332 24.77 18.87 21.38
N LEU A 333 25.05 18.69 20.10
CA LEU A 333 24.04 18.58 19.04
C LEU A 333 23.29 17.23 19.07
N PHE A 334 23.91 16.18 19.62
CA PHE A 334 23.32 14.84 19.75
C PHE A 334 22.37 14.71 20.97
N LYS A 335 22.62 15.43 22.08
CA LYS A 335 21.79 15.37 23.29
C LYS A 335 20.28 15.67 23.07
N PRO A 336 19.89 16.69 22.29
CA PRO A 336 18.48 16.93 21.95
C PRO A 336 17.81 15.77 21.23
N HIS A 337 18.57 14.88 20.60
CA HIS A 337 18.05 13.77 19.80
C HIS A 337 17.42 12.66 20.66
N PHE A 338 17.79 12.55 21.95
CA PHE A 338 17.33 11.48 22.85
C PHE A 338 16.47 11.94 24.03
N GLY A 339 16.03 13.20 24.05
CA GLY A 339 15.17 13.71 25.12
C GLY A 339 15.84 13.77 26.51
N CYS A 340 17.17 13.59 26.59
CA CYS A 340 17.93 13.92 27.78
C CYS A 340 18.03 15.45 27.88
N GLY A 341 16.98 16.06 28.44
CA GLY A 341 17.07 17.42 28.96
C GLY A 341 18.09 17.51 30.10
N PRO A 342 18.61 18.71 30.39
CA PRO A 342 19.46 18.94 31.57
C PRO A 342 18.74 18.60 32.87
#